data_AF-A0AB39XLN2-F1
#
_entry.id   AF-A0AB39XLN2-F1
#
_cell.length_a   1.000
_cell.length_b   1.000
_cell.length_c   1.000
_cell.angle_alpha   90.00
_cell.angle_beta   90.00
_cell.angle_gamma   90.00
#
_symmetry.space_group_name_H-M   'P 1'
#
loop_
_entity.id
_entity.type
_entity.pdbx_description
1 polymer ?
#
loop_
_entity_poly.entity_id
_entity_poly.type
_entity_poly.pdbx_seq_one_letter_code
_entity_poly.pdbx_strand_id
1 'polypeptide(L)'
;MPENHLTESAAGAALSTPVLPLSSATFTFFGDQFQFEWWHMSITTTQITNEWDRQKLRNLMDNAKRLGRSDVYESAFRQLCRVEGRNIDDPLESEFAVVMRALEEALTQEAGKTKRLNRTRQKLSRAGIHKTLSDLALKPTPSVGFKKLVEFGMADMSAESLIVKYRDQFEPSVVEAATKRLLEYGIIR
;
A
#
# COMPACT_ATOMS: atom_id res chain seq x y z
N MET A 1 3.63 -7.49 -86.45
CA MET A 1 5.01 -7.10 -86.79
C MET A 1 4.94 -5.72 -87.43
N PRO A 2 5.79 -4.72 -87.07
CA PRO A 2 7.08 -4.87 -86.39
C PRO A 2 7.24 -4.06 -85.08
N GLU A 3 8.32 -4.43 -84.39
CA GLU A 3 8.94 -3.82 -83.22
C GLU A 3 9.73 -2.56 -83.62
N ASN A 4 9.96 -1.63 -82.67
CA ASN A 4 11.27 -0.96 -82.53
C ASN A 4 11.42 -0.13 -81.24
N HIS A 5 12.37 -0.57 -80.41
CA HIS A 5 13.43 0.14 -79.67
C HIS A 5 13.25 1.55 -79.05
N LEU A 6 13.36 1.55 -77.71
CA LEU A 6 14.26 2.32 -76.80
C LEU A 6 14.65 3.77 -77.13
N THR A 7 14.41 4.68 -76.15
CA THR A 7 15.45 5.57 -75.55
C THR A 7 15.05 6.05 -74.15
N GLU A 8 16.05 6.12 -73.26
CA GLU A 8 16.03 6.68 -71.90
C GLU A 8 15.85 8.21 -71.89
N SER A 9 15.29 8.77 -70.81
CA SER A 9 15.86 9.96 -70.14
C SER A 9 15.14 10.24 -68.82
N ALA A 10 15.88 10.84 -67.90
CA ALA A 10 15.71 10.85 -66.47
C ALA A 10 14.81 11.97 -65.90
N ALA A 11 14.59 11.84 -64.59
CA ALA A 11 14.41 12.89 -63.60
C ALA A 11 12.98 13.43 -63.38
N GLY A 12 12.51 13.30 -62.13
CA GLY A 12 11.48 14.21 -61.63
C GLY A 12 10.71 13.71 -60.41
N ALA A 13 11.01 14.33 -59.27
CA ALA A 13 10.13 14.55 -58.12
C ALA A 13 9.84 13.38 -57.17
N ALA A 14 10.58 13.41 -56.07
CA ALA A 14 10.33 12.71 -54.83
C ALA A 14 8.97 13.07 -54.22
N LEU A 15 8.40 12.05 -53.56
CA LEU A 15 7.15 12.08 -52.83
C LEU A 15 7.21 13.09 -51.67
N SER A 16 6.25 14.02 -51.67
CA SER A 16 5.98 14.97 -50.60
C SER A 16 5.44 14.23 -49.36
N THR A 17 6.22 14.22 -48.29
CA THR A 17 5.74 13.93 -46.94
C THR A 17 5.34 15.24 -46.25
N PRO A 18 4.17 15.33 -45.61
CA PRO A 18 3.81 16.52 -44.86
C PRO A 18 4.55 16.56 -43.52
N VAL A 19 5.32 17.63 -43.35
CA VAL A 19 5.88 18.13 -42.08
C VAL A 19 4.71 18.64 -41.22
N LEU A 20 4.57 18.11 -40.00
CA LEU A 20 3.72 18.71 -38.96
C LEU A 20 4.56 19.71 -38.15
N PRO A 21 4.09 20.94 -37.91
CA PRO A 21 4.79 21.91 -37.09
C PRO A 21 4.57 21.68 -35.59
N LEU A 22 5.66 21.82 -34.83
CA LEU A 22 5.67 22.10 -33.39
C LEU A 22 4.98 23.45 -33.13
N SER A 23 4.01 23.47 -32.23
CA SER A 23 3.60 24.70 -31.55
C SER A 23 3.31 24.41 -30.08
N SER A 24 3.98 25.20 -29.26
CA SER A 24 4.03 25.15 -27.81
C SER A 24 2.69 25.55 -27.19
N ALA A 25 2.19 24.74 -26.26
CA ALA A 25 1.24 25.18 -25.26
C ALA A 25 1.72 24.70 -23.88
N THR A 26 2.32 25.61 -23.14
CA THR A 26 2.55 25.50 -21.70
C THR A 26 1.20 25.48 -20.98
N PHE A 27 0.90 24.44 -20.22
CA PHE A 27 -0.23 24.43 -19.29
C PHE A 27 0.27 24.10 -17.88
N THR A 28 0.21 25.11 -17.02
CA THR A 28 0.56 25.05 -15.60
C THR A 28 -0.61 24.52 -14.76
N PHE A 29 -0.35 23.38 -14.11
CA PHE A 29 -0.70 22.97 -12.74
C PHE A 29 -1.67 23.84 -11.92
N PHE A 30 -2.84 23.29 -11.52
CA PHE A 30 -3.35 23.14 -10.13
C PHE A 30 -4.79 22.62 -10.15
N GLY A 31 -5.17 21.69 -9.24
CA GLY A 31 -6.58 21.44 -8.92
C GLY A 31 -7.03 19.97 -8.91
N ASP A 32 -6.55 19.22 -7.92
CA ASP A 32 -7.39 18.42 -7.02
C ASP A 32 -8.64 17.71 -7.60
N GLN A 33 -8.44 16.56 -8.25
CA GLN A 33 -9.40 15.45 -8.30
C GLN A 33 -8.65 14.12 -8.50
N PHE A 34 -7.86 13.70 -7.51
CA PHE A 34 -7.55 12.27 -7.38
C PHE A 34 -8.64 11.65 -6.50
N GLN A 35 -9.78 11.33 -7.14
CA GLN A 35 -10.71 10.34 -6.61
C GLN A 35 -9.92 9.02 -6.51
N PHE A 36 -9.50 8.67 -5.30
CA PHE A 36 -8.92 7.37 -4.98
C PHE A 36 -10.04 6.30 -5.06
N GLU A 37 -10.45 5.95 -6.29
CA GLU A 37 -11.19 4.72 -6.57
C GLU A 37 -10.22 3.54 -6.55
N TRP A 38 -9.76 3.18 -5.35
CA TRP A 38 -9.16 1.88 -5.05
C TRP A 38 -10.07 1.14 -4.05
N TRP A 39 -11.30 0.90 -4.46
CA TRP A 39 -12.24 -0.04 -3.84
C TRP A 39 -12.90 -0.81 -4.98
N HIS A 40 -13.24 -2.08 -4.75
CA HIS A 40 -13.75 -3.06 -5.72
C HIS A 40 -12.71 -3.88 -6.49
N MET A 41 -11.83 -4.57 -5.76
CA MET A 41 -11.65 -5.98 -6.09
C MET A 41 -12.82 -6.75 -5.44
N SER A 42 -13.80 -7.06 -6.29
CA SER A 42 -15.01 -7.81 -5.97
C SER A 42 -14.67 -9.25 -5.59
N ILE A 43 -14.47 -9.48 -4.30
CA ILE A 43 -14.81 -10.73 -3.64
C ILE A 43 -15.89 -10.33 -2.65
N THR A 44 -17.00 -11.06 -2.55
CA THR A 44 -17.98 -10.91 -1.48
C THR A 44 -17.33 -11.30 -0.14
N THR A 45 -16.36 -10.52 0.32
CA THR A 45 -15.67 -10.68 1.59
C THR A 45 -16.62 -10.18 2.65
N THR A 46 -17.00 -11.05 3.57
CA THR A 46 -17.82 -10.67 4.73
C THR A 46 -17.01 -9.67 5.56
N GLN A 47 -17.35 -8.37 5.49
CA GLN A 47 -16.69 -7.32 6.24
C GLN A 47 -17.31 -7.19 7.64
N ILE A 48 -16.59 -7.61 8.67
CA ILE A 48 -16.98 -7.48 10.07
C ILE A 48 -16.51 -6.11 10.56
N THR A 49 -17.38 -5.12 10.54
CA THR A 49 -17.02 -3.72 10.88
C THR A 49 -17.62 -3.21 12.20
N ASN A 50 -18.68 -3.85 12.70
CA ASN A 50 -19.46 -3.36 13.85
C ASN A 50 -19.26 -4.16 15.14
N GLU A 51 -18.40 -5.19 15.14
CA GLU A 51 -18.06 -5.94 16.34
C GLU A 51 -16.80 -5.38 16.98
N TRP A 52 -16.86 -5.15 18.29
CA TRP A 52 -15.78 -4.52 19.06
C TRP A 52 -15.39 -5.34 20.30
N ASP A 53 -16.12 -6.42 20.60
CA ASP A 53 -15.78 -7.37 21.64
C ASP A 53 -14.65 -8.29 21.15
N ARG A 54 -13.48 -8.18 21.81
CA ARG A 54 -12.29 -8.98 21.48
C ARG A 54 -12.54 -10.48 21.60
N GLN A 55 -13.34 -10.93 22.56
CA GLN A 55 -13.62 -12.35 22.75
C GLN A 55 -14.49 -12.88 21.62
N LYS A 56 -15.52 -12.13 21.21
CA LYS A 56 -16.36 -12.51 20.06
C LYS A 56 -15.55 -12.58 18.77
N LEU A 57 -14.67 -11.60 18.53
CA LEU A 57 -13.80 -11.59 17.36
C LEU A 57 -12.85 -12.80 17.35
N ARG A 58 -12.29 -13.18 18.49
CA ARG A 58 -11.49 -14.42 18.60
C ARG A 58 -12.31 -15.68 18.33
N ASN A 59 -13.50 -15.78 18.90
CA ASN A 59 -14.39 -16.91 18.64
C ASN A 59 -14.76 -16.99 17.15
N LEU A 60 -14.94 -15.86 16.46
CA LEU A 60 -15.16 -15.83 15.02
C LEU A 60 -13.93 -16.34 14.25
N MET A 61 -12.73 -15.91 14.63
CA MET A 61 -11.48 -16.41 14.03
C MET A 61 -11.32 -17.93 14.21
N ASP A 62 -11.54 -18.46 15.41
CA ASP A 62 -11.42 -19.90 15.69
C ASP A 62 -12.45 -20.72 14.90
N ASN A 63 -13.70 -20.25 14.85
CA ASN A 63 -14.74 -20.89 14.05
C ASN A 63 -14.46 -20.83 12.56
N ALA A 64 -14.00 -19.68 12.06
CA ALA A 64 -13.63 -19.49 10.67
C ALA A 64 -12.50 -20.45 10.27
N LYS A 65 -11.49 -20.59 11.14
CA LYS A 65 -10.40 -21.56 10.94
C LYS A 65 -10.91 -23.00 10.92
N ARG A 66 -11.78 -23.39 11.85
CA ARG A 66 -12.41 -24.72 11.89
C ARG A 66 -13.24 -25.03 10.65
N LEU A 67 -13.90 -24.03 10.08
CA LEU A 67 -14.79 -24.16 8.92
C LEU A 67 -14.10 -23.87 7.58
N GLY A 68 -12.79 -23.59 7.57
CA GLY A 68 -12.04 -23.27 6.35
C GLY A 68 -12.43 -21.95 5.68
N ARG A 69 -13.00 -21.00 6.43
CA ARG A 69 -13.46 -19.69 5.94
C ARG A 69 -12.40 -18.61 6.15
N SER A 70 -11.41 -18.54 5.26
CA SER A 70 -10.32 -17.56 5.34
C SER A 70 -10.82 -16.11 5.25
N ASP A 71 -11.86 -15.85 4.46
CA ASP A 71 -12.49 -14.53 4.32
C ASP A 71 -13.00 -13.97 5.67
N VAL A 72 -13.68 -14.82 6.45
CA VAL A 72 -14.19 -14.46 7.78
C VAL A 72 -13.05 -14.31 8.77
N TYR A 73 -12.05 -15.19 8.70
CA TYR A 73 -10.87 -15.12 9.56
C TYR A 73 -10.13 -13.79 9.38
N GLU A 74 -9.82 -13.43 8.13
CA GLU A 74 -9.11 -12.19 7.80
C GLU A 74 -9.90 -10.96 8.21
N SER A 75 -11.21 -10.95 7.99
CA SER A 75 -12.05 -9.82 8.40
C SER A 75 -12.14 -9.68 9.93
N ALA A 76 -12.36 -10.78 10.65
CA ALA A 76 -12.39 -10.79 12.12
C ALA A 76 -11.04 -10.38 12.71
N PHE A 77 -9.94 -10.83 12.10
CA PHE A 77 -8.58 -10.44 12.47
C PHE A 77 -8.37 -8.94 12.31
N ARG A 78 -8.70 -8.37 11.14
CA ARG A 78 -8.56 -6.93 10.86
C ARG A 78 -9.37 -6.12 11.86
N GLN A 79 -10.60 -6.55 12.13
CA GLN A 79 -11.46 -5.91 13.12
C GLN A 79 -10.91 -6.02 14.54
N LEU A 80 -10.35 -7.17 14.93
CA LEU A 80 -9.67 -7.35 16.22
C LEU A 80 -8.52 -6.36 16.39
N CYS A 81 -7.76 -6.11 15.33
CA CYS A 81 -6.70 -5.10 15.35
C CYS A 81 -7.25 -3.69 15.54
N ARG A 82 -8.38 -3.37 14.88
CA ARG A 82 -9.03 -2.05 14.99
C ARG A 82 -9.53 -1.71 16.39
N VAL A 83 -9.84 -2.72 17.22
CA VAL A 83 -10.26 -2.49 18.61
C VAL A 83 -9.22 -1.68 19.39
N GLU A 84 -7.92 -1.85 19.12
CA GLU A 84 -6.85 -1.14 19.83
C GLU A 84 -6.79 0.36 19.49
N GLY A 85 -7.34 0.78 18.34
CA GLY A 85 -7.37 2.19 17.91
C GLY A 85 -8.62 2.97 18.31
N ARG A 86 -9.65 2.31 18.87
CA ARG A 86 -11.01 2.86 19.02
C ARG A 86 -11.12 4.13 19.88
N ASN A 87 -10.23 4.31 20.84
CA ASN A 87 -10.28 5.42 21.81
C ASN A 87 -9.03 6.32 21.69
N ILE A 88 -8.54 6.50 20.47
CA ILE A 88 -7.41 7.37 20.16
C ILE A 88 -7.93 8.45 19.21
N ASP A 89 -7.81 9.71 19.62
CA ASP A 89 -8.38 10.85 18.90
C ASP A 89 -7.57 11.18 17.63
N ASP A 90 -6.24 11.02 17.69
CA ASP A 90 -5.38 11.22 16.53
C ASP A 90 -5.52 10.05 15.53
N PRO A 91 -5.91 10.30 14.27
CA PRO A 91 -6.15 9.24 13.30
C PRO A 91 -4.90 8.40 12.97
N LEU A 92 -3.72 9.04 12.94
CA LEU A 92 -2.46 8.36 12.64
C LEU A 92 -2.05 7.45 13.81
N GLU A 93 -2.18 7.93 15.05
CA GLU A 93 -1.94 7.13 16.26
C GLU A 93 -2.94 5.98 16.39
N SER A 94 -4.21 6.23 16.08
CA SER A 94 -5.25 5.20 16.05
C SER A 94 -4.88 4.07 15.10
N GLU A 95 -4.54 4.40 13.85
CA GLU A 95 -4.17 3.39 12.85
C GLU A 95 -2.83 2.72 13.14
N PHE A 96 -1.87 3.44 13.73
CA PHE A 96 -0.61 2.83 14.13
C PHE A 96 -0.79 1.85 15.30
N ALA A 97 -1.75 2.09 16.20
CA ALA A 97 -2.12 1.10 17.22
C ALA A 97 -2.66 -0.20 16.58
N VAL A 98 -3.41 -0.08 15.48
CA VAL A 98 -3.87 -1.23 14.67
C VAL A 98 -2.69 -1.99 14.06
N VAL A 99 -1.72 -1.29 13.45
CA VAL A 99 -0.48 -1.90 12.90
C VAL A 99 0.30 -2.65 13.97
N MET A 100 0.47 -2.03 15.14
CA MET A 100 1.15 -2.63 16.28
C MET A 100 0.46 -3.92 16.73
N ARG A 101 -0.88 -3.94 16.75
CA ARG A 101 -1.64 -5.14 17.10
C ARG A 101 -1.52 -6.25 16.06
N ALA A 102 -1.58 -5.91 14.78
CA ALA A 102 -1.38 -6.87 13.69
C ALA A 102 -0.01 -7.54 13.78
N LEU A 103 1.04 -6.76 14.07
CA LEU A 103 2.39 -7.29 14.23
C LEU A 103 2.54 -8.15 15.49
N GLU A 104 1.95 -7.76 16.62
CA GLU A 104 1.93 -8.61 17.84
C GLU A 104 1.27 -9.97 17.56
N GLU A 105 0.20 -9.99 16.77
CA GLU A 105 -0.52 -11.21 16.40
C GLU A 105 0.30 -12.08 15.44
N ALA A 106 0.89 -11.49 14.38
CA ALA A 106 1.79 -12.19 13.46
C ALA A 106 2.97 -12.86 14.20
N LEU A 107 3.58 -12.13 15.12
CA LEU A 107 4.68 -12.64 15.93
C LEU A 107 4.23 -13.73 16.93
N THR A 108 3.00 -13.63 17.43
CA THR A 108 2.44 -14.62 18.36
C THR A 108 2.16 -15.94 17.65
N GLN A 109 1.65 -15.88 16.41
CA GLN A 109 1.43 -17.06 15.58
C GLN A 109 2.74 -17.78 15.24
N GLU A 110 3.80 -17.04 14.93
CA GLU A 110 5.12 -17.63 14.64
C GLU A 110 5.76 -18.26 15.87
N ALA A 111 5.74 -17.58 17.02
CA ALA A 111 6.42 -18.03 18.23
C ALA A 111 5.61 -19.02 19.08
N GLY A 112 4.33 -19.22 18.76
CA GLY A 112 3.39 -20.00 19.58
C GLY A 112 3.13 -19.41 20.98
N LYS A 113 3.59 -18.18 21.24
CA LYS A 113 3.49 -17.48 22.54
C LYS A 113 3.24 -16.00 22.31
N THR A 114 2.41 -15.39 23.15
CA THR A 114 2.06 -13.96 23.06
C THR A 114 3.31 -13.09 23.14
N LYS A 115 3.61 -12.36 22.06
CA LYS A 115 4.74 -11.41 22.00
C LYS A 115 4.23 -9.98 21.96
N ARG A 116 4.55 -9.21 22.99
CA ARG A 116 4.25 -7.76 23.07
C ARG A 116 5.42 -6.93 22.57
N LEU A 117 5.16 -5.90 21.78
CA LEU A 117 6.19 -5.01 21.22
C LEU A 117 6.63 -3.92 22.20
N ASN A 118 7.08 -4.31 23.40
CA ASN A 118 7.38 -3.38 24.49
C ASN A 118 8.43 -2.33 24.11
N ARG A 119 9.48 -2.70 23.36
CA ARG A 119 10.53 -1.77 22.92
C ARG A 119 9.98 -0.70 21.95
N THR A 120 9.09 -1.08 21.04
CA THR A 120 8.47 -0.14 20.10
C THR A 120 7.53 0.81 20.81
N ARG A 121 6.73 0.32 21.78
CA ARG A 121 5.88 1.17 22.63
C ARG A 121 6.70 2.17 23.44
N GLN A 122 7.82 1.74 24.02
CA GLN A 122 8.75 2.63 24.72
C GLN A 122 9.37 3.68 23.78
N LYS A 123 9.75 3.30 22.55
CA LYS A 123 10.25 4.26 21.56
C LYS A 123 9.17 5.29 21.19
N LEU A 124 7.94 4.84 20.97
CA LEU A 124 6.81 5.71 20.64
C LEU A 124 6.59 6.77 21.73
N SER A 125 6.59 6.35 23.00
CA SER A 125 6.45 7.26 24.15
C SER A 125 7.58 8.29 24.27
N ARG A 126 8.79 8.00 23.76
CA ARG A 126 9.95 8.90 23.85
C ARG A 126 10.11 9.81 22.64
N ALA A 127 9.85 9.30 21.44
CA ALA A 127 10.20 9.94 20.17
C ALA A 127 8.99 10.49 19.41
N GLY A 128 7.77 10.06 19.76
CA GLY A 128 6.56 10.36 19.01
C GLY A 128 6.37 9.46 17.78
N ILE A 129 5.17 9.52 17.22
CA ILE A 129 4.74 8.65 16.12
C ILE A 129 5.41 9.02 14.79
N HIS A 130 5.39 10.30 14.40
CA HIS A 130 5.97 10.74 13.12
C HIS A 130 7.45 10.37 13.01
N LYS A 131 8.24 10.68 14.04
CA LYS A 131 9.67 10.32 14.06
C LYS A 131 9.88 8.80 14.01
N THR A 132 9.06 8.04 14.72
CA THR A 132 9.17 6.57 14.72
C THR A 132 8.89 5.99 13.33
N LEU A 133 7.86 6.48 12.64
CA LEU A 133 7.51 6.07 11.29
C LEU A 133 8.58 6.50 10.27
N SER A 134 9.05 7.74 10.33
CA SER A 134 10.15 8.23 9.49
C SER A 134 11.42 7.41 9.66
N ASP A 135 11.81 7.09 10.90
CA ASP A 135 12.96 6.23 11.18
C ASP A 135 12.81 4.80 10.62
N LEU A 136 11.58 4.29 10.51
CA LEU A 136 11.31 2.97 9.93
C LEU A 136 11.35 3.02 8.39
N ALA A 137 10.82 4.08 7.78
CA ALA A 137 10.88 4.28 6.34
C ALA A 137 12.30 4.52 5.84
N LEU A 138 13.08 5.37 6.51
CA LEU A 138 14.43 5.75 6.05
C LEU A 138 15.50 4.67 6.27
N LYS A 139 15.20 3.58 6.98
CA LYS A 139 16.14 2.47 7.13
C LYS A 139 16.41 1.81 5.78
N PRO A 140 17.68 1.55 5.41
CA PRO A 140 18.01 0.89 4.16
C PRO A 140 17.42 -0.52 4.07
N THR A 141 17.36 -1.22 5.20
CA THR A 141 16.81 -2.57 5.28
C THR A 141 15.38 -2.54 5.83
N PRO A 142 14.44 -3.26 5.19
CA PRO A 142 13.09 -3.40 5.69
C PRO A 142 13.09 -3.98 7.11
N SER A 143 12.28 -3.40 7.98
CA SER A 143 12.18 -3.85 9.36
C SER A 143 11.69 -5.31 9.42
N VAL A 144 12.10 -6.03 10.47
CA VAL A 144 11.58 -7.39 10.72
C VAL A 144 10.04 -7.37 10.81
N GLY A 145 9.47 -6.32 11.39
CA GLY A 145 8.01 -6.17 11.49
C GLY A 145 7.34 -6.04 10.13
N PHE A 146 7.91 -5.25 9.23
CA PHE A 146 7.41 -5.12 7.86
C PHE A 146 7.43 -6.47 7.12
N LYS A 147 8.56 -7.18 7.14
CA LYS A 147 8.69 -8.49 6.49
C LYS A 147 7.66 -9.49 7.03
N LYS A 148 7.44 -9.49 8.34
CA LYS A 148 6.40 -10.32 8.97
C LYS A 148 5.01 -9.95 8.47
N LEU A 149 4.65 -8.67 8.45
CA LEU A 149 3.35 -8.25 7.93
C LEU A 149 3.15 -8.66 6.47
N VAL A 150 4.21 -8.62 5.64
CA VAL A 150 4.17 -9.14 4.26
C VAL A 150 3.93 -10.65 4.23
N GLU A 151 4.69 -11.43 5.02
CA GLU A 151 4.54 -12.89 5.10
C GLU A 151 3.12 -13.32 5.48
N PHE A 152 2.44 -12.54 6.32
CA PHE A 152 1.07 -12.80 6.76
C PHE A 152 -0.02 -12.17 5.88
N GLY A 153 0.31 -11.57 4.74
CA GLY A 153 -0.67 -10.94 3.84
C GLY A 153 -1.31 -9.67 4.40
N MET A 154 -0.62 -8.98 5.31
CA MET A 154 -1.07 -7.78 6.02
C MET A 154 -0.18 -6.56 5.75
N ALA A 155 0.46 -6.53 4.58
CA ALA A 155 1.38 -5.47 4.23
C ALA A 155 0.69 -4.09 4.11
N ASP A 156 -0.62 -4.07 3.86
CA ASP A 156 -1.46 -2.87 3.91
C ASP A 156 -1.61 -2.31 5.33
N MET A 157 -1.35 -3.11 6.36
CA MET A 157 -1.30 -2.71 7.77
C MET A 157 0.14 -2.50 8.23
N SER A 158 0.98 -1.86 7.40
CA SER A 158 2.38 -1.55 7.71
C SER A 158 2.62 -0.07 7.98
N ALA A 159 3.79 0.25 8.56
CA ALA A 159 4.21 1.64 8.79
C ALA A 159 4.33 2.40 7.47
N GLU A 160 4.83 1.74 6.43
CA GLU A 160 5.00 2.28 5.09
C GLU A 160 3.66 2.61 4.44
N SER A 161 2.67 1.72 4.57
CA SER A 161 1.30 1.97 4.11
C SER A 161 0.65 3.17 4.82
N LEU A 162 0.90 3.35 6.12
CA LEU A 162 0.44 4.53 6.85
C LEU A 162 1.14 5.81 6.37
N ILE A 163 2.45 5.79 6.13
CA ILE A 163 3.18 6.96 5.63
C ILE A 163 2.64 7.41 4.28
N VAL A 164 2.39 6.46 3.36
CA VAL A 164 1.81 6.79 2.05
C VAL A 164 0.39 7.34 2.18
N LYS A 165 -0.42 6.76 3.08
CA LYS A 165 -1.79 7.22 3.35
C LYS A 165 -1.84 8.62 3.95
N TYR A 166 -0.94 8.92 4.89
CA TYR A 166 -0.84 10.19 5.60
C TYR A 166 0.30 11.06 5.04
N ARG A 167 0.60 10.96 3.75
CA ARG A 167 1.76 11.57 3.09
C ARG A 167 1.95 13.06 3.39
N ASP A 168 0.87 13.81 3.57
CA ASP A 168 0.92 15.26 3.84
C ASP A 168 1.46 15.60 5.24
N GLN A 169 1.60 14.60 6.12
CA GLN A 169 2.19 14.75 7.46
C GLN A 169 3.68 14.36 7.52
N PHE A 170 4.26 13.93 6.39
CA PHE A 170 5.64 13.45 6.34
C PHE A 170 6.46 14.22 5.31
N GLU A 171 7.77 14.26 5.55
CA GLU A 171 8.73 14.79 4.58
C GLU A 171 8.67 14.01 3.26
N PRO A 172 8.82 14.66 2.09
CA PRO A 172 8.75 13.99 0.79
C PRO A 172 9.71 12.79 0.68
N SER A 173 10.93 12.92 1.22
CA SER A 173 11.92 11.85 1.23
C SER A 173 11.49 10.60 2.01
N VAL A 174 10.69 10.78 3.08
CA VAL A 174 10.14 9.69 3.88
C VAL A 174 9.03 8.97 3.10
N VAL A 175 8.17 9.74 2.42
CA VAL A 175 7.10 9.21 1.57
C VAL A 175 7.67 8.44 0.38
N GLU A 176 8.70 8.98 -0.27
CA GLU A 176 9.42 8.30 -1.36
C GLU A 176 10.03 6.98 -0.91
N ALA A 177 10.71 6.96 0.25
CA ALA A 177 11.30 5.74 0.80
C ALA A 177 10.23 4.67 1.13
N ALA A 178 9.11 5.07 1.73
CA ALA A 178 7.99 4.18 2.01
C ALA A 178 7.36 3.63 0.72
N THR A 179 7.07 4.51 -0.24
CA THR A 179 6.49 4.16 -1.54
C THR A 179 7.38 3.18 -2.29
N LYS A 180 8.68 3.46 -2.37
CA LYS A 180 9.67 2.57 -2.98
C LYS A 180 9.64 1.17 -2.35
N ARG A 181 9.59 1.09 -1.02
CA ARG A 181 9.52 -0.20 -0.33
C ARG A 181 8.23 -0.96 -0.66
N LEU A 182 7.09 -0.27 -0.71
CA LEU A 182 5.83 -0.92 -1.07
C LEU A 182 5.84 -1.43 -2.52
N LEU A 183 6.45 -0.69 -3.45
CA LEU A 183 6.64 -1.11 -4.85
C LEU A 183 7.57 -2.32 -4.96
N GLU A 184 8.71 -2.32 -4.26
CA GLU A 184 9.69 -3.43 -4.25
C GLU A 184 9.06 -4.76 -3.82
N TYR A 185 8.10 -4.70 -2.90
CA TYR A 185 7.38 -5.87 -2.38
C TYR A 185 6.06 -6.15 -3.13
N GLY A 186 5.77 -5.41 -4.21
CA GLY A 186 4.58 -5.61 -5.04
C GLY A 186 3.25 -5.33 -4.33
N ILE A 187 3.27 -4.54 -3.26
CA ILE A 187 2.10 -4.20 -2.45
C ILE A 187 1.27 -3.11 -3.14
N ILE A 188 1.95 -2.15 -3.75
CA ILE A 188 1.37 -1.12 -4.62
C ILE A 188 1.96 -1.26 -6.03
N ARG A 189 1.25 -0.75 -7.04
CA ARG A 189 1.62 -0.84 -8.46
C ARG A 189 1.56 0.52 -9.12
#